data_AF-A0A453EJM8-F1
#
_entry.id   AF-A0A453EJM8-F1
#
_cell.length_a   1.000
_cell.length_b   1.000
_cell.length_c   1.000
_cell.angle_alpha   90.00
_cell.angle_beta   90.00
_cell.angle_gamma   90.00
#
_symmetry.space_group_name_H-M   'P 1'
#
loop_
_entity.id
_entity.type
_entity.pdbx_description
1 polymer ?
#
loop_
_entity_poly.entity_id
_entity_poly.type
_entity_poly.pdbx_seq_one_letter_code
_entity_poly.pdbx_strand_id
1 'polypeptide(L)'
;LNIMFQQMHVGYDNDTLEDEEEAIMSSAIPSEVDPLDFVYTNIPDTTLILKLDANCKHCKAKKFVSETDGFCCRNGQIELKQPEPIPELMRLWSSMDADSRHFRENIRFFNGHFAFTTLGVSLDENYTNMKSGVYTFRAHGTIY
;
A
#
# COMPACT_ATOMS: atom_id res chain seq x y z
N LEU A 1 15.91 2.60 20.08
CA LEU A 1 14.77 3.41 19.61
C LEU A 1 13.58 3.08 20.49
N ASN A 2 13.27 3.96 21.46
CA ASN A 2 12.07 3.85 22.28
C ASN A 2 10.89 4.33 21.44
N ILE A 3 10.08 3.39 20.95
CA ILE A 3 8.82 3.71 20.31
C ILE A 3 7.80 3.87 21.44
N MET A 4 7.48 5.11 21.79
CA MET A 4 6.30 5.41 22.58
C MET A 4 5.08 4.96 21.77
N PHE A 5 4.50 3.83 22.16
CA PHE A 5 3.11 3.51 21.84
C PHE A 5 2.25 4.55 22.56
N GLN A 6 1.88 5.62 21.88
CA GLN A 6 0.80 6.47 22.36
C GLN A 6 -0.49 5.68 22.15
N GLN A 7 -1.08 5.23 23.27
CA GLN A 7 -2.32 4.46 23.32
C GLN A 7 -3.40 5.07 22.40
N MET A 8 -3.92 4.25 21.49
CA MET A 8 -5.23 4.50 20.90
C MET A 8 -6.28 4.15 21.96
N HIS A 9 -7.08 5.14 22.35
CA HIS A 9 -8.17 4.97 23.32
C HIS A 9 -9.15 3.90 22.81
N VAL A 10 -9.32 2.83 23.58
CA VAL A 10 -10.36 1.82 23.39
C VAL A 10 -11.67 2.43 23.89
N GLY A 11 -12.54 2.87 22.98
CA GLY A 11 -13.92 3.19 23.30
C GLY A 11 -14.68 1.89 23.57
N TYR A 12 -15.03 1.66 24.84
CA TYR A 12 -15.98 0.63 25.26
C TYR A 12 -17.36 1.28 25.27
N ASP A 13 -18.19 0.98 24.28
CA ASP A 13 -19.64 1.16 24.40
C ASP A 13 -20.26 -0.24 24.31
N ASN A 14 -20.81 -0.65 25.45
CA ASN A 14 -21.38 -1.96 25.67
C ASN A 14 -22.88 -1.77 25.91
N ASP A 15 -23.70 -1.90 24.86
CA ASP A 15 -25.14 -2.05 25.00
C ASP A 15 -25.60 -3.17 24.06
N THR A 16 -26.01 -4.27 24.70
CA THR A 16 -26.59 -5.46 24.09
C THR A 16 -28.11 -5.33 24.16
N LEU A 17 -28.82 -5.40 23.03
CA LEU A 17 -30.24 -5.75 22.98
C LEU A 17 -30.50 -6.62 21.74
N GLU A 18 -31.36 -7.60 21.96
CA GLU A 18 -31.56 -8.86 21.23
C GLU A 18 -32.40 -8.71 19.95
N ASP A 19 -32.05 -9.57 18.98
CA ASP A 19 -32.85 -10.37 18.04
C ASP A 19 -34.10 -9.82 17.30
N GLU A 20 -34.17 -10.26 16.03
CA GLU A 20 -35.34 -10.43 15.14
C GLU A 20 -35.78 -9.25 14.24
N GLU A 21 -35.29 -9.23 12.99
CA GLU A 21 -36.19 -9.26 11.81
C GLU A 21 -35.43 -9.67 10.52
N GLU A 22 -35.56 -10.96 10.15
CA GLU A 22 -35.37 -11.41 8.77
C GLU A 22 -36.55 -10.92 7.91
N ALA A 23 -36.37 -9.80 7.18
CA ALA A 23 -37.07 -9.43 5.94
C ALA A 23 -36.45 -8.08 5.51
N ILE A 24 -36.00 -7.78 4.29
CA ILE A 24 -36.64 -7.92 2.98
C ILE A 24 -35.50 -7.88 1.95
N MET A 25 -35.23 -9.02 1.32
CA MET A 25 -34.38 -9.12 0.15
C MET A 25 -35.20 -8.76 -1.10
N SER A 26 -35.52 -7.49 -1.33
CA SER A 26 -35.97 -7.02 -2.66
C SER A 26 -35.99 -5.50 -2.80
N SER A 27 -34.97 -4.95 -3.47
CA SER A 27 -35.09 -3.93 -4.53
C SER A 27 -33.72 -3.30 -4.76
N ALA A 28 -32.83 -4.03 -5.45
CA ALA A 28 -31.75 -3.37 -6.15
C ALA A 28 -32.40 -2.47 -7.22
N ILE A 29 -32.47 -1.17 -6.93
CA ILE A 29 -32.71 -0.12 -7.90
C ILE A 29 -31.74 -0.38 -9.07
N PRO A 30 -32.18 -0.40 -10.34
CA PRO A 30 -31.25 -0.52 -11.47
C PRO A 30 -30.15 0.52 -11.29
N SER A 31 -28.91 0.07 -11.14
CA SER A 31 -27.76 0.96 -11.02
C SER A 31 -27.81 1.95 -12.16
N GLU A 32 -27.90 3.24 -11.85
CA GLU A 32 -27.68 4.30 -12.84
C GLU A 32 -26.45 3.92 -13.66
N VAL A 33 -26.64 3.83 -14.98
CA VAL A 33 -25.54 3.57 -15.90
C VAL A 33 -24.51 4.68 -15.68
N ASP A 34 -23.30 4.34 -15.25
CA ASP A 34 -22.24 5.30 -14.99
C ASP A 34 -22.05 6.18 -16.24
N PRO A 35 -22.29 7.50 -16.16
CA PRO A 35 -22.13 8.40 -17.31
C PRO A 35 -20.71 8.41 -17.89
N LEU A 36 -19.72 7.88 -17.13
CA LEU A 36 -18.32 7.76 -17.53
C LEU A 36 -17.93 6.35 -18.00
N ASP A 37 -18.88 5.41 -18.14
CA ASP A 37 -18.61 4.03 -18.58
C ASP A 37 -17.86 3.99 -19.93
N PHE A 38 -18.10 4.99 -20.79
CA PHE A 38 -17.42 5.14 -22.08
C PHE A 38 -15.88 5.22 -21.96
N VAL A 39 -15.34 5.70 -20.83
CA VAL A 39 -13.89 5.80 -20.58
C VAL A 39 -13.26 4.40 -20.51
N TYR A 40 -14.01 3.40 -20.04
CA TYR A 40 -13.53 2.04 -19.85
C TYR A 40 -13.70 1.15 -21.08
N THR A 41 -14.39 1.63 -22.13
CA THR A 41 -14.69 0.86 -23.36
C THR A 41 -13.45 0.38 -24.14
N ASN A 42 -12.30 1.02 -23.94
CA ASN A 42 -11.03 0.66 -24.59
C ASN A 42 -10.07 -0.10 -23.67
N ILE A 43 -10.48 -0.38 -22.43
CA ILE A 43 -9.69 -1.22 -21.55
C ILE A 43 -9.88 -2.66 -22.05
N PRO A 44 -8.79 -3.38 -22.38
CA PRO A 44 -8.90 -4.75 -22.81
C PRO A 44 -9.54 -5.60 -21.69
N ASP A 45 -10.61 -6.32 -22.01
CA ASP A 45 -11.23 -7.30 -21.10
C ASP A 45 -10.30 -8.47 -20.76
N THR A 46 -9.20 -8.61 -21.51
CA THR A 46 -8.20 -9.64 -21.33
C THR A 46 -6.94 -9.04 -20.71
N THR A 47 -6.49 -9.62 -19.60
CA THR A 47 -5.22 -9.24 -18.98
C THR A 47 -4.08 -9.65 -19.91
N LEU A 48 -3.30 -8.67 -20.37
CA LEU A 48 -2.05 -8.92 -21.09
C LEU A 48 -1.02 -9.48 -20.11
N ILE A 49 -0.96 -10.80 -19.99
CA ILE A 49 0.02 -11.49 -19.15
C ILE A 49 1.34 -11.57 -19.90
N LEU A 50 2.38 -10.94 -19.36
CA LEU A 50 3.73 -11.04 -19.90
C LEU A 50 4.23 -12.49 -19.87
N LYS A 51 4.95 -12.89 -20.92
CA LYS A 51 5.56 -14.23 -20.98
C LYS A 51 6.61 -14.33 -19.88
N LEU A 52 6.43 -15.31 -19.00
CA LEU A 52 7.38 -15.64 -17.95
C LEU A 52 8.64 -16.28 -18.55
N ASP A 53 9.76 -16.03 -17.90
CA ASP A 53 11.04 -16.71 -18.09
C ASP A 53 11.37 -17.52 -16.82
N ALA A 54 12.43 -18.33 -16.87
CA ALA A 54 12.92 -19.03 -15.70
C ALA A 54 13.20 -18.06 -14.55
N ASN A 55 12.76 -18.45 -13.34
CA ASN A 55 13.03 -17.66 -12.13
C ASN A 55 14.55 -17.45 -11.96
N CYS A 56 14.91 -16.31 -11.38
CA CYS A 56 16.31 -15.97 -11.11
C CYS A 56 17.01 -17.06 -10.29
N LYS A 57 18.18 -17.50 -10.75
CA LYS A 57 18.95 -18.56 -10.10
C LYS A 57 19.43 -18.14 -8.69
N HIS A 58 19.70 -16.85 -8.50
CA HIS A 58 20.20 -16.27 -7.26
C HIS A 58 19.09 -15.99 -6.24
N CYS A 59 18.14 -15.09 -6.57
CA CYS A 59 17.12 -14.62 -5.62
C CYS A 59 15.73 -15.26 -5.78
N LYS A 60 15.54 -16.16 -6.75
CA LYS A 60 14.25 -16.83 -7.07
C LYS A 60 13.12 -15.90 -7.50
N ALA A 61 13.41 -14.62 -7.78
CA ALA A 61 12.44 -13.71 -8.37
C ALA A 61 11.88 -14.26 -9.69
N LYS A 62 10.58 -14.07 -9.91
CA LYS A 62 9.93 -14.34 -11.21
C LYS A 62 10.52 -13.39 -12.24
N LYS A 63 10.85 -13.92 -13.43
CA LYS A 63 11.36 -13.14 -14.54
C LYS A 63 10.37 -13.12 -15.70
N PHE A 64 10.47 -12.10 -16.54
CA PHE A 64 9.81 -12.05 -17.85
C PHE A 64 10.83 -12.09 -18.99
N VAL A 65 10.43 -12.58 -20.17
CA VAL A 65 11.34 -12.86 -21.30
C VAL A 65 12.16 -11.65 -21.76
N SER A 66 11.66 -10.43 -21.58
CA SER A 66 12.35 -9.19 -21.99
C SER A 66 13.17 -8.52 -20.89
N GLU A 67 13.31 -9.14 -19.71
CA GLU A 67 14.08 -8.59 -18.61
C GLU A 67 15.57 -8.87 -18.73
N THR A 68 16.39 -7.88 -18.41
CA THR A 68 17.85 -8.03 -18.37
C THR A 68 18.29 -8.84 -17.14
N ASP A 69 19.49 -9.43 -17.19
CA ASP A 69 20.01 -10.24 -16.06
C ASP A 69 20.21 -9.43 -14.77
N GLY A 70 20.39 -8.11 -14.89
CA GLY A 70 20.49 -7.21 -13.75
C GLY A 70 19.16 -6.79 -13.14
N PHE A 71 18.02 -7.10 -13.78
CA PHE A 71 16.70 -6.60 -13.39
C PHE A 71 16.29 -7.04 -11.97
N CYS A 72 16.71 -8.25 -11.56
CA CYS A 72 16.57 -8.73 -10.19
C CYS A 72 17.94 -8.99 -9.57
N CYS A 73 18.10 -8.64 -8.29
CA CYS A 73 19.30 -8.85 -7.47
C CYS A 73 20.66 -8.45 -8.10
N ARG A 74 20.66 -7.61 -9.14
CA ARG A 74 21.84 -7.24 -9.94
C ARG A 74 22.69 -8.46 -10.32
N ASN A 75 22.07 -9.49 -10.87
CA ASN A 75 22.74 -10.74 -11.25
C ASN A 75 23.55 -11.38 -10.09
N GLY A 76 22.94 -11.42 -8.90
CA GLY A 76 23.53 -12.03 -7.70
C GLY A 76 24.45 -11.13 -6.88
N GLN A 77 24.67 -9.87 -7.28
CA GLN A 77 25.46 -8.91 -6.49
C GLN A 77 24.71 -8.42 -5.24
N ILE A 78 23.38 -8.50 -5.22
CA ILE A 78 22.55 -8.11 -4.08
C ILE A 78 21.99 -9.38 -3.45
N GLU A 79 22.36 -9.63 -2.19
CA GLU A 79 21.73 -10.66 -1.37
C GLU A 79 20.48 -10.09 -0.71
N LEU A 80 19.31 -10.60 -1.10
CA LEU A 80 18.04 -10.24 -0.46
C LEU A 80 17.91 -11.05 0.83
N LYS A 81 18.08 -10.37 1.98
CA LYS A 81 17.74 -10.97 3.27
C LYS A 81 16.24 -11.18 3.36
N GLN A 82 15.83 -12.36 3.80
CA GLN A 82 14.45 -12.61 4.21
C GLN A 82 14.38 -12.34 5.72
N PRO A 83 13.91 -11.15 6.15
CA PRO A 83 13.73 -10.89 7.57
C PRO A 83 12.66 -11.84 8.12
N GLU A 84 12.84 -12.25 9.37
CA GLU A 84 11.78 -12.96 10.07
C GLU A 84 10.57 -12.03 10.17
N PRO A 85 9.36 -12.51 9.82
CA PRO A 85 8.17 -11.69 9.93
C PRO A 85 7.92 -11.28 11.38
N ILE A 86 7.55 -10.02 11.61
CA ILE A 86 7.16 -9.56 12.94
C ILE A 86 5.92 -10.36 13.38
N PRO A 87 5.95 -11.09 14.52
CA PRO A 87 4.88 -12.01 14.91
C PRO A 87 3.50 -11.37 14.97
N GLU A 88 3.41 -10.15 15.47
CA GLU A 88 2.16 -9.39 15.58
C GLU A 88 1.60 -9.04 14.19
N LEU A 89 2.47 -8.69 13.24
CA LEU A 89 2.05 -8.40 11.87
C LEU A 89 1.56 -9.68 11.17
N MET A 90 2.21 -10.82 11.43
CA MET A 90 1.74 -12.12 10.96
C MET A 90 0.38 -12.50 11.55
N ARG A 91 0.16 -12.24 12.84
CA ARG A 91 -1.15 -12.44 13.48
C ARG A 91 -2.22 -11.60 12.78
N LEU A 92 -1.98 -10.30 12.63
CA LEU A 92 -2.92 -9.39 11.95
C LEU A 92 -3.20 -9.83 10.51
N TRP A 93 -2.20 -10.40 9.82
CA TRP A 93 -2.35 -10.89 8.47
C TRP A 93 -3.12 -12.22 8.36
N SER A 94 -2.94 -13.15 9.31
CA SER A 94 -3.41 -14.53 9.16
C SER A 94 -4.51 -14.98 10.15
N SER A 95 -4.66 -14.30 11.29
CA SER A 95 -5.63 -14.68 12.33
C SER A 95 -7.07 -14.33 11.95
N MET A 96 -8.03 -14.98 12.60
CA MET A 96 -9.46 -14.72 12.50
C MET A 96 -9.99 -13.79 13.58
N ASP A 97 -9.13 -13.20 14.40
CA ASP A 97 -9.50 -12.22 15.41
C ASP A 97 -10.19 -10.99 14.78
N ALA A 98 -11.03 -10.31 15.57
CA ALA A 98 -11.80 -9.15 15.09
C ALA A 98 -10.89 -8.01 14.59
N ASP A 99 -9.79 -7.74 15.32
CA ASP A 99 -8.78 -6.75 14.94
C ASP A 99 -8.06 -7.13 13.62
N SER A 100 -7.83 -8.41 13.40
CA SER A 100 -7.15 -8.95 12.21
C SER A 100 -8.05 -8.87 10.97
N ARG A 101 -9.36 -9.10 11.12
CA ARG A 101 -10.33 -8.83 10.04
C ARG A 101 -10.40 -7.34 9.72
N HIS A 102 -10.56 -6.50 10.75
CA HIS A 102 -10.60 -5.05 10.59
C HIS A 102 -9.33 -4.52 9.90
N PHE A 103 -8.16 -5.02 10.28
CA PHE A 103 -6.88 -4.70 9.65
C PHE A 103 -6.85 -5.03 8.15
N ARG A 104 -7.27 -6.23 7.75
CA ARG A 104 -7.27 -6.65 6.34
C ARG A 104 -8.30 -5.90 5.50
N GLU A 105 -9.49 -5.67 6.04
CA GLU A 105 -10.56 -4.90 5.37
C GLU A 105 -10.15 -3.45 5.15
N ASN A 106 -9.37 -2.87 6.07
CA ASN A 106 -8.95 -1.48 6.05
C ASN A 106 -7.45 -1.31 5.74
N ILE A 107 -6.81 -2.29 5.10
CA ILE A 107 -5.35 -2.32 4.89
C ILE A 107 -4.83 -1.07 4.15
N ARG A 108 -5.63 -0.49 3.25
CA ARG A 108 -5.29 0.75 2.53
C ARG A 108 -5.18 1.94 3.47
N PHE A 109 -6.09 2.05 4.44
CA PHE A 109 -6.07 3.10 5.45
C PHE A 109 -4.82 2.99 6.31
N PHE A 110 -4.53 1.78 6.82
CA PHE A 110 -3.33 1.54 7.62
C PHE A 110 -2.04 1.81 6.84
N ASN A 111 -1.90 1.23 5.65
CA ASN A 111 -0.72 1.44 4.81
C ASN A 111 -0.53 2.91 4.42
N GLY A 112 -1.63 3.64 4.16
CA GLY A 112 -1.58 5.08 3.89
C GLY A 112 -1.13 5.89 5.10
N HIS A 113 -1.52 5.49 6.30
CA HIS A 113 -1.10 6.17 7.53
C HIS A 113 0.37 5.90 7.89
N PHE A 114 0.91 4.74 7.49
CA PHE A 114 2.31 4.38 7.68
C PHE A 114 3.20 4.70 6.46
N ALA A 115 2.63 5.22 5.37
CA ALA A 115 3.39 5.74 4.26
C ALA A 115 4.02 7.06 4.70
N PHE A 116 5.29 7.02 5.08
CA PHE A 116 6.06 8.24 5.31
C PHE A 116 6.74 8.62 4.00
N THR A 117 6.28 9.68 3.34
CA THR A 117 7.06 10.29 2.26
C THR A 117 8.14 11.19 2.87
N THR A 118 9.37 10.67 2.97
CA THR A 118 10.52 11.52 3.27
C THR A 118 11.00 12.21 1.99
N LEU A 119 11.02 13.55 1.97
CA LEU A 119 11.69 14.30 0.91
C LEU A 119 13.20 14.31 1.17
N GLY A 120 13.94 13.51 0.41
CA GLY A 120 15.40 13.60 0.38
C GLY A 120 15.83 14.81 -0.44
N VAL A 121 16.40 15.83 0.20
CA VAL A 121 16.97 17.00 -0.49
C VAL A 121 18.49 16.99 -0.35
N SER A 122 19.20 16.98 -1.48
CA SER A 122 20.63 17.29 -1.54
C SER A 122 20.79 18.77 -1.85
N LEU A 123 21.25 19.54 -0.87
CA LEU A 123 21.48 20.97 -1.05
C LEU A 123 22.83 21.20 -1.72
N ASP A 124 22.85 21.96 -2.81
CA ASP A 124 24.09 22.50 -3.38
C ASP A 124 24.37 23.86 -2.72
N GLU A 125 25.38 23.91 -1.85
CA GLU A 125 25.78 25.10 -1.09
C GLU A 125 26.12 26.30 -1.98
N ASN A 126 26.48 26.07 -3.26
CA ASN A 126 26.76 27.16 -4.19
C ASN A 126 25.49 27.95 -4.56
N TYR A 127 24.32 27.29 -4.55
CA TYR A 127 23.03 27.87 -4.94
C TYR A 127 22.10 28.10 -3.76
N THR A 128 22.22 27.35 -2.66
CA THR A 128 21.38 27.46 -1.46
C THR A 128 22.00 28.33 -0.37
N ASN A 129 22.74 29.38 -0.73
CA ASN A 129 23.47 30.22 0.22
C ASN A 129 22.67 31.43 0.74
N MET A 130 21.40 31.61 0.33
CA MET A 130 20.51 32.74 0.72
C MET A 130 21.08 34.15 0.42
N LYS A 131 22.23 34.27 -0.26
CA LYS A 131 22.93 35.54 -0.52
C LYS A 131 22.48 36.22 -1.82
N SER A 132 21.89 35.48 -2.76
CA SER A 132 21.33 35.98 -4.01
C SER A 132 19.94 35.37 -4.20
N GLY A 133 18.91 36.21 -4.23
CA GLY A 133 17.52 35.79 -4.11
C GLY A 133 16.96 35.12 -5.37
N VAL A 134 16.94 33.78 -5.39
CA VAL A 134 15.88 33.00 -6.02
C VAL A 134 15.61 31.78 -5.14
N TYR A 135 14.38 31.65 -4.66
CA TYR A 135 13.92 30.54 -3.81
C TYR A 135 13.77 29.28 -4.67
N THR A 136 14.64 28.28 -4.54
CA THR A 136 14.65 27.11 -5.44
C THR A 136 13.63 26.03 -5.09
N PHE A 137 13.11 25.97 -3.85
CA PHE A 137 11.99 25.09 -3.52
C PHE A 137 11.22 25.61 -2.30
N ARG A 138 9.88 25.61 -2.39
CA ARG A 138 8.96 25.93 -1.30
C ARG A 138 7.96 24.80 -1.17
N ALA A 139 8.08 23.98 -0.13
CA ALA A 139 7.01 23.03 0.21
C ALA A 139 5.88 23.81 0.89
N HIS A 140 4.66 23.66 0.38
CA HIS A 140 3.45 24.27 0.93
C HIS A 140 2.39 23.18 1.08
N GLY A 141 1.74 23.13 2.25
CA GLY A 141 0.77 22.08 2.60
C GLY A 141 1.39 20.86 3.28
N THR A 142 0.56 19.82 3.48
CA THR A 142 0.96 18.56 4.13
C THR A 142 1.57 17.60 3.10
N ILE A 143 2.78 17.10 3.40
CA ILE A 143 3.41 16.02 2.65
C ILE A 143 2.87 14.71 3.23
N TYR A 144 2.17 13.91 2.41
CA TYR A 144 1.73 12.55 2.74
C TYR A 144 2.82 11.58 2.30
#